data_AF-A0A2S9F9I6-F1
#
_entry.id   AF-A0A2S9F9I6-F1
#
_cell.length_a   1.000
_cell.length_b   1.000
_cell.length_c   1.000
_cell.angle_alpha   90.00
_cell.angle_beta   90.00
_cell.angle_gamma   90.00
#
_symmetry.space_group_name_H-M   'P 1'
#
loop_
_entity.id
_entity.type
_entity.pdbx_description
1 polymer ?
#
loop_
_entity_poly.entity_id
_entity_poly.type
_entity_poly.pdbx_seq_one_letter_code
_entity_poly.pdbx_strand_id
1 'polypeptide(L)'
;MGAKGTLYQITAKVVISGGPSQASPTTQVSILASNGEILSTTDEIPGLASGALPVTRPDGKLVITTFDTDQKVYLSVIDENGAVQTFAPVDGLPVLQVSGPNGTVFTIAAKSAGSTQEARLVILTADDVFSTQLLDGIPGGYPVVAPDGTFYLGLLDPEKSEFSTLVIRPDLTSFSTNKIKGSASFPVIIASDGTAYQSIPTSAARTTVVHISGSTVDYREAYGYPYTRPTAGPDGAIYYATADGYILRITGSSIAQSDSTGGEPKNVTQIDSNGNAYLLSADYGTGIARVTRFSADGSTTTFTLNGQTVESISAPPDGRVPHLSTLGPDGKLYVPLQDGSGYVVAVVGASGLERTVAVNARPVDSVVFGPSGTPYQVVVDIEEGSLTGTTAVVDLLTGVTSAVVDGLPRAPQSNAIVAPVVFGPDGTGYLITLDESGTTTRGLVFGAAGDT
;
A
#
# COMPACT_ATOMS: atom_id res chain seq x y z
N MET A 1 -15.90 -1.21 8.12
CA MET A 1 -16.77 -2.39 8.00
C MET A 1 -16.10 -3.51 8.76
N GLY A 2 -16.79 -4.15 9.71
CA GLY A 2 -16.25 -5.24 10.54
C GLY A 2 -16.27 -6.59 9.83
N ALA A 3 -15.57 -7.57 10.41
CA ALA A 3 -15.42 -8.92 9.87
C ALA A 3 -16.76 -9.68 9.65
N LYS A 4 -17.83 -9.26 10.34
CA LYS A 4 -19.19 -9.81 10.20
C LYS A 4 -20.12 -8.96 9.32
N GLY A 5 -19.59 -7.96 8.61
CA GLY A 5 -20.39 -7.04 7.79
C GLY A 5 -20.98 -5.85 8.55
N THR A 6 -20.73 -5.72 9.86
CA THR A 6 -21.17 -4.56 10.65
C THR A 6 -20.57 -3.27 10.11
N LEU A 7 -21.41 -2.26 9.90
CA LEU A 7 -20.98 -0.94 9.46
C LEU A 7 -20.84 -0.02 10.67
N TYR A 8 -19.74 0.75 10.70
CA TYR A 8 -19.45 1.70 11.77
C TYR A 8 -19.21 3.07 11.14
N GLN A 9 -19.91 4.09 11.65
CA GLN A 9 -19.68 5.49 11.33
C GLN A 9 -19.10 6.19 12.55
N ILE A 10 -17.93 6.81 12.40
CA ILE A 10 -17.24 7.52 13.47
C ILE A 10 -17.46 9.01 13.27
N THR A 11 -18.00 9.68 14.29
CA THR A 11 -18.30 11.12 14.26
C THR A 11 -17.51 11.79 15.36
N ALA A 12 -16.71 12.80 15.01
CA ALA A 12 -16.04 13.65 15.98
C ALA A 12 -16.87 14.91 16.22
N LYS A 13 -17.01 15.28 17.50
CA LYS A 13 -17.70 16.49 17.95
C LYS A 13 -16.70 17.35 18.70
N VAL A 14 -16.58 18.61 18.28
CA VAL A 14 -15.75 19.61 18.96
C VAL A 14 -16.66 20.63 19.60
N VAL A 15 -16.82 20.57 20.91
CA VAL A 15 -17.55 21.60 21.66
C VAL A 15 -16.57 22.70 22.03
N ILE A 16 -16.79 23.91 21.52
CA ILE A 16 -16.00 25.10 21.84
C ILE A 16 -16.77 25.92 22.86
N SER A 17 -16.45 25.78 24.16
CA SER A 17 -17.02 26.61 25.23
C SER A 17 -15.99 27.63 25.69
N GLY A 18 -16.04 28.87 25.18
CA GLY A 18 -15.23 29.98 25.70
C GLY A 18 -13.92 30.32 24.95
N GLY A 19 -13.71 29.78 23.75
CA GLY A 19 -12.58 30.11 22.87
C GLY A 19 -11.88 28.87 22.30
N PRO A 20 -11.02 29.00 21.27
CA PRO A 20 -10.40 27.87 20.57
C PRO A 20 -9.50 26.99 21.46
N SER A 21 -9.03 27.51 22.60
CA SER A 21 -8.22 26.78 23.60
C SER A 21 -9.03 26.00 24.64
N GLN A 22 -10.37 26.08 24.62
CA GLN A 22 -11.27 25.32 25.51
C GLN A 22 -12.13 24.32 24.72
N ALA A 23 -11.59 23.81 23.61
CA ALA A 23 -12.23 22.74 22.88
C ALA A 23 -12.06 21.42 23.65
N SER A 24 -13.17 20.80 24.06
CA SER A 24 -13.18 19.43 24.57
C SER A 24 -13.70 18.52 23.47
N PRO A 25 -12.81 17.92 22.65
CA PRO A 25 -13.25 17.03 21.61
C PRO A 25 -13.76 15.71 22.19
N THR A 26 -14.84 15.21 21.59
CA THR A 26 -15.39 13.89 21.84
C THR A 26 -15.63 13.16 20.53
N THR A 27 -15.66 11.83 20.59
CA THR A 27 -15.94 10.95 19.46
C THR A 27 -17.15 10.10 19.80
N GLN A 28 -18.01 9.83 18.83
CA GLN A 28 -19.09 8.86 18.92
C GLN A 28 -19.02 7.90 17.76
N VAL A 29 -19.48 6.67 17.96
CA VAL A 29 -19.59 5.67 16.90
C VAL A 29 -21.03 5.26 16.76
N SER A 30 -21.56 5.35 15.54
CA SER A 30 -22.86 4.80 15.19
C SER A 30 -22.68 3.47 14.48
N ILE A 31 -23.40 2.45 14.94
CA ILE A 31 -23.50 1.16 14.26
C ILE A 31 -24.65 1.23 13.27
N LEU A 32 -24.36 0.86 12.03
CA LEU A 32 -25.33 0.94 10.94
C LEU A 32 -25.74 -0.45 10.48
N ALA A 33 -27.00 -0.59 10.12
CA ALA A 33 -27.49 -1.71 9.33
C ALA A 33 -26.94 -1.67 7.90
N SER A 34 -27.05 -2.77 7.17
CA SER A 34 -26.59 -2.87 5.78
C SER A 34 -27.26 -1.87 4.83
N ASN A 35 -28.44 -1.35 5.19
CA ASN A 35 -29.17 -0.31 4.46
C ASN A 35 -28.78 1.13 4.89
N GLY A 36 -27.84 1.30 5.81
CA GLY A 36 -27.38 2.61 6.32
C GLY A 36 -28.18 3.17 7.51
N GLU A 37 -29.22 2.48 7.98
CA GLU A 37 -29.98 2.90 9.17
C GLU A 37 -29.11 2.79 10.44
N ILE A 38 -29.16 3.80 11.31
CA ILE A 38 -28.46 3.78 12.61
C ILE A 38 -29.19 2.81 13.55
N LEU A 39 -28.52 1.73 13.92
CA LEU A 39 -29.02 0.73 14.87
C LEU A 39 -28.77 1.17 16.32
N SER A 40 -27.59 1.71 16.58
CA SER A 40 -27.24 2.29 17.88
C SER A 40 -26.10 3.31 17.72
N THR A 41 -25.95 4.16 18.73
CA THR A 41 -24.85 5.12 18.85
C THR A 41 -24.24 4.98 20.23
N THR A 42 -22.92 4.96 20.30
CA THR A 42 -22.18 4.90 21.57
C THR A 42 -22.39 6.18 22.39
N ASP A 43 -22.12 6.08 23.70
CA ASP A 43 -21.83 7.26 24.51
C ASP A 43 -20.63 8.05 23.96
N GLU A 44 -20.45 9.28 24.43
CA GLU A 44 -19.30 10.12 24.05
C GLU A 44 -17.98 9.50 24.56
N ILE A 45 -17.08 9.23 23.63
CA ILE A 45 -15.72 8.74 23.86
C ILE A 45 -14.79 9.95 23.95
N PRO A 46 -13.89 10.03 24.96
CA PRO A 46 -12.97 11.16 25.09
C PRO A 46 -12.07 11.33 23.86
N GLY A 47 -11.85 12.57 23.43
CA GLY A 47 -10.86 12.90 22.40
C GLY A 47 -11.37 12.81 20.95
N LEU A 48 -10.49 13.18 20.01
CA LEU A 48 -10.67 13.07 18.57
C LEU A 48 -10.15 11.74 18.05
N ALA A 49 -10.95 11.02 17.26
CA ALA A 49 -10.47 9.94 16.41
C ALA A 49 -9.69 10.51 15.21
N SER A 50 -8.39 10.70 15.40
CA SER A 50 -7.46 11.15 14.36
C SER A 50 -6.07 10.59 14.62
N GLY A 51 -5.22 10.51 13.60
CA GLY A 51 -3.83 10.01 13.69
C GLY A 51 -3.68 8.50 13.45
N ALA A 52 -4.53 7.66 14.07
CA ALA A 52 -4.56 6.23 13.81
C ALA A 52 -5.89 5.81 13.17
N LEU A 53 -5.81 4.97 12.12
CA LEU A 53 -7.01 4.43 11.50
C LEU A 53 -7.67 3.40 12.42
N PRO A 54 -8.99 3.49 12.64
CA PRO A 54 -9.75 2.47 13.34
C PRO A 54 -9.57 1.10 12.71
N VAL A 55 -9.51 0.05 13.53
CA VAL A 55 -9.39 -1.33 13.06
C VAL A 55 -10.50 -2.18 13.64
N THR A 56 -10.97 -3.14 12.86
CA THR A 56 -11.94 -4.13 13.33
C THR A 56 -11.23 -5.42 13.62
N ARG A 57 -11.51 -5.99 14.80
CA ARG A 57 -11.00 -7.30 15.19
C ARG A 57 -11.74 -8.42 14.46
N PRO A 58 -11.15 -9.64 14.39
CA PRO A 58 -11.83 -10.83 13.87
C PRO A 58 -13.14 -11.19 14.60
N ASP A 59 -13.27 -10.81 15.88
CA ASP A 59 -14.50 -11.02 16.67
C ASP A 59 -15.67 -10.11 16.23
N GLY A 60 -15.40 -9.09 15.39
CA GLY A 60 -16.35 -8.12 14.87
C GLY A 60 -16.37 -6.79 15.62
N LYS A 61 -15.70 -6.68 16.77
CA LYS A 61 -15.61 -5.44 17.56
C LYS A 61 -14.71 -4.41 16.85
N LEU A 62 -15.05 -3.13 17.00
CA LEU A 62 -14.25 -2.02 16.51
C LEU A 62 -13.30 -1.55 17.62
N VAL A 63 -12.04 -1.31 17.28
CA VAL A 63 -11.07 -0.64 18.15
C VAL A 63 -10.75 0.71 17.56
N ILE A 64 -11.10 1.77 18.28
CA ILE A 64 -10.76 3.14 17.92
C ILE A 64 -9.67 3.67 18.85
N THR A 65 -8.82 4.52 18.28
CA THR A 65 -7.85 5.30 19.02
C THR A 65 -8.24 6.77 18.92
N THR A 66 -8.37 7.43 20.06
CA THR A 66 -8.67 8.87 20.15
C THR A 66 -7.59 9.59 20.93
N PHE A 67 -7.50 10.92 20.80
CA PHE A 67 -6.64 11.72 21.65
C PHE A 67 -7.25 13.05 22.07
N ASP A 68 -6.89 13.55 23.25
CA ASP A 68 -7.33 14.84 23.76
C ASP A 68 -6.30 15.97 23.57
N THR A 69 -6.67 17.17 24.00
CA THR A 69 -5.82 18.38 23.91
C THR A 69 -4.55 18.29 24.76
N ASP A 70 -4.53 17.42 25.77
CA ASP A 70 -3.37 17.17 26.62
C ASP A 70 -2.44 16.09 26.03
N GLN A 71 -2.72 15.64 24.80
CA GLN A 71 -2.02 14.55 24.14
C GLN A 71 -2.09 13.27 24.97
N LYS A 72 -3.28 12.92 25.44
CA LYS A 72 -3.57 11.59 25.98
C LYS A 72 -4.25 10.76 24.92
N VAL A 73 -3.68 9.60 24.62
CA VAL A 73 -4.21 8.60 23.70
C VAL A 73 -5.11 7.64 24.47
N TYR A 74 -6.36 7.50 24.03
CA TYR A 74 -7.31 6.53 24.56
C TYR A 74 -7.54 5.44 23.52
N LEU A 75 -7.49 4.17 23.94
CA LEU A 75 -8.03 3.07 23.15
C LEU A 75 -9.42 2.75 23.67
N SER A 76 -10.37 2.56 22.75
CA SER A 76 -11.72 2.11 23.08
C SER A 76 -12.14 0.95 22.19
N VAL A 77 -12.71 -0.08 22.81
CA VAL A 77 -13.35 -1.22 22.15
C VAL A 77 -14.84 -0.98 22.12
N ILE A 78 -15.45 -1.18 20.96
CA ILE A 78 -16.88 -1.00 20.72
C ILE A 78 -17.43 -2.30 20.16
N ASP A 79 -18.47 -2.83 20.80
CA ASP A 79 -19.16 -4.02 20.31
C ASP A 79 -20.25 -3.71 19.28
N GLU A 80 -20.89 -4.75 18.76
CA GLU A 80 -21.95 -4.64 17.75
C GLU A 80 -23.24 -3.98 18.27
N ASN A 81 -23.40 -3.85 19.59
CA ASN A 81 -24.54 -3.18 20.21
C ASN A 81 -24.24 -1.72 20.56
N GLY A 82 -22.98 -1.29 20.48
CA GLY A 82 -22.54 0.06 20.83
C GLY A 82 -22.09 0.22 22.26
N ALA A 83 -21.86 -0.89 22.98
CA ALA A 83 -21.22 -0.83 24.29
C ALA A 83 -19.74 -0.45 24.12
N VAL A 84 -19.29 0.52 24.91
CA VAL A 84 -17.91 1.02 24.87
C VAL A 84 -17.15 0.57 26.11
N GLN A 85 -15.95 0.05 25.88
CA GLN A 85 -14.93 -0.13 26.91
C GLN A 85 -13.72 0.73 26.57
N THR A 86 -13.45 1.75 27.39
CA THR A 86 -12.28 2.63 27.25
C THR A 86 -11.20 2.24 28.24
N PHE A 87 -9.95 2.18 27.78
CA PHE A 87 -8.80 1.82 28.59
C PHE A 87 -8.06 3.05 29.12
N ALA A 88 -7.12 2.82 30.05
CA ALA A 88 -6.32 3.88 30.63
C ALA A 88 -5.54 4.64 29.54
N PRO A 89 -5.49 5.99 29.61
CA PRO A 89 -4.82 6.78 28.59
C PRO A 89 -3.30 6.62 28.62
N VAL A 90 -2.68 6.78 27.46
CA VAL A 90 -1.23 6.79 27.26
C VAL A 90 -0.77 8.16 26.79
N ASP A 91 0.35 8.65 27.30
CA ASP A 91 0.92 9.93 26.85
C ASP A 91 1.37 9.87 25.39
N GLY A 92 0.99 10.89 24.61
CA GLY A 92 1.42 11.12 23.24
C GLY A 92 0.28 11.39 22.26
N LEU A 93 0.62 11.35 20.99
CA LEU A 93 -0.31 11.36 19.87
C LEU A 93 -0.34 9.97 19.23
N PRO A 94 -1.51 9.50 18.77
CA PRO A 94 -1.59 8.23 18.07
C PRO A 94 -0.98 8.38 16.67
N VAL A 95 -0.12 7.44 16.31
CA VAL A 95 0.66 7.48 15.07
C VAL A 95 0.17 6.40 14.11
N LEU A 96 0.12 5.15 14.56
CA LEU A 96 -0.24 4.00 13.72
C LEU A 96 -0.99 2.97 14.55
N GLN A 97 -1.86 2.21 13.89
CA GLN A 97 -2.61 1.12 14.51
C GLN A 97 -2.76 -0.05 13.52
N VAL A 98 -2.63 -1.27 14.02
CA VAL A 98 -2.81 -2.50 13.25
C VAL A 98 -3.48 -3.57 14.10
N SER A 99 -4.33 -4.39 13.49
CA SER A 99 -4.92 -5.58 14.12
C SER A 99 -4.28 -6.83 13.55
N GLY A 100 -3.94 -7.77 14.43
CA GLY A 100 -3.52 -9.11 14.07
C GLY A 100 -4.69 -10.07 13.84
N PRO A 101 -4.45 -11.21 13.17
CA PRO A 101 -5.43 -12.28 12.97
C PRO A 101 -5.84 -12.98 14.27
N ASN A 102 -5.03 -12.88 15.33
CA ASN A 102 -5.35 -13.34 16.67
C ASN A 102 -6.23 -12.35 17.46
N GLY A 103 -6.64 -11.22 16.86
CA GLY A 103 -7.45 -10.18 17.52
C GLY A 103 -6.65 -9.22 18.40
N THR A 104 -5.34 -9.36 18.49
CA THR A 104 -4.50 -8.37 19.19
C THR A 104 -4.38 -7.11 18.35
N VAL A 105 -4.60 -5.95 18.97
CA VAL A 105 -4.43 -4.63 18.36
C VAL A 105 -3.18 -3.98 18.93
N PHE A 106 -2.34 -3.49 18.03
CA PHE A 106 -1.11 -2.76 18.34
C PHE A 106 -1.29 -1.31 17.92
N THR A 107 -1.10 -0.38 18.85
CA THR A 107 -1.17 1.06 18.58
C THR A 107 0.12 1.72 19.01
N ILE A 108 0.64 2.63 18.20
CA ILE A 108 1.82 3.41 18.53
C ILE A 108 1.37 4.80 18.99
N ALA A 109 1.75 5.18 20.20
CA ALA A 109 1.62 6.53 20.73
C ALA A 109 3.01 7.18 20.78
N ALA A 110 3.18 8.36 20.18
CA ALA A 110 4.44 9.08 20.19
C ALA A 110 4.29 10.47 20.79
N LYS A 111 5.25 10.86 21.62
CA LYS A 111 5.33 12.17 22.23
C LYS A 111 6.59 12.88 21.76
N SER A 112 6.42 14.09 21.24
CA SER A 112 7.54 14.99 20.94
C SER A 112 7.58 16.09 21.99
N ALA A 113 8.65 16.14 22.78
CA ALA A 113 8.86 17.15 23.81
C ALA A 113 10.19 17.87 23.55
N GLY A 114 10.16 18.94 22.75
CA GLY A 114 11.38 19.61 22.31
C GLY A 114 12.18 18.75 21.33
N SER A 115 13.43 18.42 21.66
CA SER A 115 14.30 17.59 20.82
C SER A 115 14.17 16.08 21.11
N THR A 116 13.47 15.68 22.17
CA THR A 116 13.28 14.26 22.50
C THR A 116 11.98 13.73 21.89
N GLN A 117 12.09 12.59 21.24
CA GLN A 117 10.94 11.81 20.77
C GLN A 117 10.87 10.53 21.59
N GLU A 118 9.75 10.31 22.25
CA GLU A 118 9.44 9.07 22.97
C GLU A 118 8.31 8.36 22.23
N ALA A 119 8.42 7.06 22.01
CA ALA A 119 7.35 6.26 21.43
C ALA A 119 7.01 5.08 22.35
N ARG A 120 5.72 4.80 22.46
CA ARG A 120 5.15 3.70 23.24
C ARG A 120 4.31 2.82 22.33
N LEU A 121 4.48 1.53 22.50
CA LEU A 121 3.58 0.53 21.94
C LEU A 121 2.49 0.24 22.96
N VAL A 122 1.25 0.39 22.54
CA VAL A 122 0.06 -0.03 23.26
C VAL A 122 -0.41 -1.35 22.66
N ILE A 123 -0.60 -2.35 23.51
CA ILE A 123 -1.01 -3.70 23.12
C ILE A 123 -2.35 -3.99 23.80
N LEU A 124 -3.35 -4.32 22.99
CA LEU A 124 -4.67 -4.73 23.44
C LEU A 124 -4.96 -6.12 22.88
N THR A 125 -5.02 -7.14 23.74
CA THR A 125 -5.28 -8.52 23.30
C THR A 125 -6.75 -8.74 22.91
N ALA A 126 -7.05 -9.90 22.33
CA ALA A 126 -8.43 -10.30 22.03
C ALA A 126 -9.33 -10.38 23.27
N ASP A 127 -8.75 -10.74 24.42
CA ASP A 127 -9.46 -10.80 25.71
C ASP A 127 -9.50 -9.44 26.42
N ASP A 128 -9.31 -8.35 25.68
CA ASP A 128 -9.36 -6.97 26.18
C ASP A 128 -8.32 -6.69 27.30
N VAL A 129 -7.19 -7.41 27.28
CA VAL A 129 -6.05 -7.16 28.19
C VAL A 129 -5.21 -6.03 27.60
N PHE A 130 -5.13 -4.93 28.34
CA PHE A 130 -4.40 -3.73 27.98
C PHE A 130 -3.01 -3.70 28.61
N SER A 131 -1.99 -3.38 27.82
CA SER A 131 -0.62 -3.18 28.28
C SER A 131 0.13 -2.16 27.42
N THR A 132 1.23 -1.64 27.95
CA THR A 132 2.07 -0.68 27.23
C THR A 132 3.54 -1.01 27.40
N GLN A 133 4.34 -0.76 26.37
CA GLN A 133 5.78 -0.91 26.37
C GLN A 133 6.45 0.36 25.81
N LEU A 134 7.51 0.82 26.46
CA LEU A 134 8.37 1.87 25.92
C LEU A 134 9.23 1.30 24.77
N LEU A 135 9.29 2.01 23.65
CA LEU A 135 10.11 1.61 22.50
C LEU A 135 11.54 2.14 22.65
N ASP A 136 12.53 1.30 22.31
CA ASP A 136 13.94 1.67 22.22
C ASP A 136 14.22 2.30 20.85
N GLY A 137 13.66 3.49 20.65
CA GLY A 137 13.69 4.24 19.40
C GLY A 137 12.31 4.73 18.98
N ILE A 138 12.25 5.35 17.81
CA ILE A 138 11.01 5.80 17.18
C ILE A 138 10.62 4.85 16.04
N PRO A 139 9.33 4.74 15.68
CA PRO A 139 8.89 3.97 14.53
C PRO A 139 9.61 4.42 13.25
N GLY A 140 10.36 3.49 12.65
CA GLY A 140 11.09 3.70 11.40
C GLY A 140 10.28 3.33 10.14
N GLY A 141 9.03 2.92 10.31
CA GLY A 141 8.14 2.48 9.24
C GLY A 141 6.79 2.03 9.80
N TYR A 142 5.95 1.48 8.92
CA TYR A 142 4.64 0.94 9.32
C TYR A 142 4.78 -0.38 10.07
N PRO A 143 3.99 -0.63 11.14
CA PRO A 143 3.93 -1.93 11.77
C PRO A 143 3.27 -2.95 10.83
N VAL A 144 3.72 -4.20 10.93
CA VAL A 144 3.20 -5.31 10.13
C VAL A 144 2.90 -6.48 11.06
N VAL A 145 1.79 -7.17 10.83
CA VAL A 145 1.45 -8.40 11.55
C VAL A 145 1.39 -9.54 10.55
N ALA A 146 2.19 -10.57 10.78
CA ALA A 146 2.22 -11.77 9.97
C ALA A 146 0.95 -12.63 10.16
N PRO A 147 0.65 -13.57 9.25
CA PRO A 147 -0.53 -14.44 9.35
C PRO A 147 -0.60 -15.29 10.63
N ASP A 148 0.55 -15.58 11.25
CA ASP A 148 0.63 -16.29 12.52
C ASP A 148 0.28 -15.41 13.74
N GLY A 149 0.15 -14.09 13.55
CA GLY A 149 -0.07 -13.11 14.60
C GLY A 149 1.20 -12.44 15.14
N THR A 150 2.38 -12.74 14.60
CA THR A 150 3.64 -12.10 14.98
C THR A 150 3.68 -10.65 14.46
N PHE A 151 3.89 -9.70 15.36
CA PHE A 151 4.03 -8.28 15.06
C PHE A 151 5.50 -7.91 14.82
N TYR A 152 5.72 -7.06 13.83
CA TYR A 152 7.02 -6.53 13.44
C TYR A 152 6.97 -5.01 13.33
N LEU A 153 7.98 -4.34 13.85
CA LEU A 153 8.15 -2.89 13.72
C LEU A 153 9.63 -2.53 13.59
N GLY A 154 9.99 -1.81 12.52
CA GLY A 154 11.30 -1.16 12.43
C GLY A 154 11.40 -0.01 13.42
N LEU A 155 12.49 0.06 14.18
CA LEU A 155 12.79 1.11 15.14
C LEU A 155 14.06 1.85 14.73
N LEU A 156 13.99 3.17 14.69
CA LEU A 156 15.10 4.08 14.43
C LEU A 156 15.58 4.70 15.75
N ASP A 157 16.88 4.64 16.00
CA ASP A 157 17.59 5.50 16.94
C ASP A 157 18.09 6.74 16.17
N PRO A 158 17.40 7.90 16.28
CA PRO A 158 17.72 9.08 15.48
C PRO A 158 19.06 9.70 15.86
N GLU A 159 19.54 9.50 17.09
CA GLU A 159 20.81 10.05 17.56
C GLU A 159 21.99 9.30 16.96
N LYS A 160 21.86 7.97 16.81
CA LYS A 160 22.93 7.12 16.27
C LYS A 160 22.76 6.80 14.79
N SER A 161 21.60 7.10 14.22
CA SER A 161 21.19 6.64 12.89
C SER A 161 21.31 5.12 12.77
N GLU A 162 20.77 4.42 13.76
CA GLU A 162 20.76 2.96 13.84
C GLU A 162 19.35 2.41 13.78
N PHE A 163 19.16 1.28 13.09
CA PHE A 163 17.88 0.60 12.96
C PHE A 163 17.92 -0.79 13.59
N SER A 164 16.83 -1.16 14.24
CA SER A 164 16.52 -2.54 14.66
C SER A 164 15.09 -2.89 14.29
N THR A 165 14.73 -4.17 14.40
CA THR A 165 13.35 -4.63 14.23
C THR A 165 12.87 -5.21 15.56
N LEU A 166 11.80 -4.65 16.12
CA LEU A 166 11.06 -5.24 17.22
C LEU A 166 10.16 -6.35 16.68
N VAL A 167 10.17 -7.49 17.37
CA VAL A 167 9.35 -8.65 17.07
C VAL A 167 8.55 -9.01 18.32
N ILE A 168 7.24 -9.17 18.19
CA ILE A 168 6.35 -9.62 19.28
C ILE A 168 5.54 -10.80 18.76
N ARG A 169 5.73 -11.96 19.37
CA ARG A 169 5.04 -13.20 19.01
C ARG A 169 3.58 -13.21 19.49
N PRO A 170 2.76 -14.16 19.01
CA PRO A 170 1.37 -14.29 19.45
C PRO A 170 1.23 -14.55 20.96
N ASP A 171 2.22 -15.17 21.58
CA ASP A 171 2.31 -15.39 23.03
C ASP A 171 2.81 -14.16 23.81
N LEU A 172 2.95 -13.01 23.13
CA LEU A 172 3.46 -11.74 23.64
C LEU A 172 4.93 -11.76 24.06
N THR A 173 5.68 -12.84 23.81
CA THR A 173 7.13 -12.81 23.96
C THR A 173 7.73 -11.90 22.90
N SER A 174 8.69 -11.05 23.30
CA SER A 174 9.28 -10.05 22.42
C SER A 174 10.79 -10.09 22.42
N PHE A 175 11.39 -9.69 21.30
CA PHE A 175 12.82 -9.39 21.19
C PHE A 175 13.05 -8.32 20.13
N SER A 176 14.22 -7.69 20.14
CA SER A 176 14.68 -6.80 19.07
C SER A 176 15.91 -7.39 18.38
N THR A 177 16.04 -7.15 17.08
CA THR A 177 17.27 -7.47 16.34
C THR A 177 18.41 -6.56 16.77
N ASN A 178 19.64 -6.91 16.37
CA ASN A 178 20.78 -6.02 16.56
C ASN A 178 20.55 -4.68 15.85
N LYS A 179 21.08 -3.61 16.46
CA LYS A 179 21.10 -2.27 15.87
C LYS A 179 22.11 -2.21 14.71
N ILE A 180 21.68 -1.71 13.57
CA ILE A 180 22.48 -1.56 12.34
C ILE A 180 22.51 -0.10 11.94
N LYS A 181 23.71 0.46 11.78
CA LYS A 181 23.87 1.84 11.31
C LYS A 181 23.40 1.97 9.86
N GLY A 182 22.42 2.83 9.61
CA GLY A 182 21.83 3.01 8.29
C GLY A 182 20.46 3.68 8.35
N SER A 183 19.72 3.56 7.26
CA SER A 183 18.32 3.99 7.17
C SER A 183 17.44 2.82 6.76
N ALA A 184 16.27 2.62 7.36
CA ALA A 184 15.27 1.76 6.74
C ALA A 184 14.71 2.44 5.48
N SER A 185 14.68 1.72 4.36
CA SER A 185 14.04 2.21 3.14
C SER A 185 12.56 1.87 3.07
N PHE A 186 12.16 0.74 3.64
CA PHE A 186 10.80 0.21 3.55
C PHE A 186 10.40 -0.52 4.84
N PRO A 187 9.08 -0.68 5.11
CA PRO A 187 8.60 -1.53 6.20
C PRO A 187 9.06 -2.99 6.04
N VAL A 188 8.96 -3.75 7.14
CA VAL A 188 9.17 -5.20 7.14
C VAL A 188 8.22 -5.86 6.13
N ILE A 189 8.74 -6.81 5.36
CA ILE A 189 7.95 -7.63 4.42
C ILE A 189 7.87 -9.06 4.96
N ILE A 190 6.67 -9.62 4.97
CA ILE A 190 6.42 -11.00 5.34
C ILE A 190 6.30 -11.82 4.06
N ALA A 191 7.19 -12.79 3.90
CA ALA A 191 7.15 -13.73 2.80
C ALA A 191 6.06 -14.80 3.01
N SER A 192 5.74 -15.54 1.96
CA SER A 192 4.67 -16.54 1.94
C SER A 192 4.89 -17.71 2.90
N ASP A 193 6.15 -17.97 3.30
CA ASP A 193 6.54 -18.96 4.30
C ASP A 193 6.49 -18.42 5.75
N GLY A 194 6.08 -17.17 5.94
CA GLY A 194 6.03 -16.49 7.24
C GLY A 194 7.34 -15.83 7.66
N THR A 195 8.40 -15.95 6.86
CA THR A 195 9.68 -15.30 7.11
C THR A 195 9.57 -13.78 6.94
N ALA A 196 10.15 -13.02 7.87
CA ALA A 196 10.18 -11.56 7.81
C ALA A 196 11.52 -11.03 7.31
N TYR A 197 11.47 -10.02 6.45
CA TYR A 197 12.64 -9.35 5.88
C TYR A 197 12.60 -7.85 6.13
N GLN A 198 13.71 -7.28 6.61
CA GLN A 198 13.91 -5.84 6.75
C GLN A 198 15.17 -5.41 5.99
N SER A 199 15.03 -4.48 5.05
CA SER A 199 16.16 -3.90 4.32
C SER A 199 16.62 -2.61 4.99
N ILE A 200 17.91 -2.53 5.30
CA ILE A 200 18.56 -1.37 5.94
C ILE A 200 19.75 -0.96 5.08
N PRO A 201 19.59 -0.01 4.15
CA PRO A 201 20.73 0.59 3.47
C PRO A 201 21.75 1.14 4.45
N THR A 202 22.97 0.67 4.30
CA THR A 202 24.14 1.09 5.10
C THR A 202 25.03 2.06 4.31
N SER A 203 24.89 2.08 2.98
CA SER A 203 25.51 3.05 2.07
C SER A 203 24.77 3.08 0.72
N ALA A 204 25.17 3.95 -0.21
CA ALA A 204 24.63 3.95 -1.57
C ALA A 204 24.84 2.60 -2.32
N ALA A 205 25.88 1.85 -1.97
CA ALA A 205 26.25 0.61 -2.67
C ALA A 205 25.92 -0.67 -1.87
N ARG A 206 25.38 -0.56 -0.65
CA ARG A 206 25.18 -1.71 0.25
C ARG A 206 23.93 -1.58 1.09
N THR A 207 23.26 -2.72 1.25
CA THR A 207 22.09 -2.89 2.10
C THR A 207 22.27 -4.10 2.99
N THR A 208 22.10 -3.95 4.29
CA THR A 208 21.94 -5.10 5.18
C THR A 208 20.49 -5.56 5.13
N VAL A 209 20.27 -6.82 4.77
CA VAL A 209 18.96 -7.48 4.83
C VAL A 209 18.92 -8.33 6.09
N VAL A 210 18.03 -7.96 7.00
CA VAL A 210 17.72 -8.72 8.21
C VAL A 210 16.66 -9.75 7.85
N HIS A 211 16.95 -11.01 8.12
CA HIS A 211 16.09 -12.16 7.89
C HIS A 211 15.66 -12.73 9.24
N ILE A 212 14.35 -12.84 9.48
CA ILE A 212 13.80 -13.25 10.77
C ILE A 212 12.85 -14.43 10.54
N SER A 213 13.19 -15.58 11.11
CA SER A 213 12.35 -16.80 11.06
C SER A 213 12.18 -17.34 12.49
N GLY A 214 11.00 -17.13 13.05
CA GLY A 214 10.69 -17.45 14.45
C GLY A 214 11.55 -16.68 15.45
N SER A 215 12.56 -17.35 16.02
CA SER A 215 13.54 -16.75 16.94
C SER A 215 14.92 -16.54 16.32
N THR A 216 15.11 -17.03 15.11
CA THR A 216 16.39 -16.96 14.41
C THR A 216 16.46 -15.65 13.64
N VAL A 217 17.59 -14.94 13.78
CA VAL A 217 17.88 -13.71 13.05
C VAL A 217 19.19 -13.88 12.30
N ASP A 218 19.15 -13.71 10.99
CA ASP A 218 20.32 -13.69 10.12
C ASP A 218 20.46 -12.33 9.45
N TYR A 219 21.70 -11.99 9.07
CA TYR A 219 22.02 -10.74 8.40
C TYR A 219 22.77 -11.05 7.11
N ARG A 220 22.40 -10.40 6.02
CA ARG A 220 23.07 -10.54 4.72
C ARG A 220 23.33 -9.19 4.10
N GLU A 221 24.51 -9.03 3.51
CA GLU A 221 24.83 -7.85 2.73
C GLU A 221 24.35 -8.06 1.29
N ALA A 222 23.46 -7.18 0.84
CA ALA A 222 22.95 -7.08 -0.52
C ALA A 222 23.57 -5.88 -1.24
N TYR A 223 23.68 -5.98 -2.56
CA TYR A 223 24.22 -4.92 -3.40
C TYR A 223 23.21 -3.77 -3.57
N GLY A 224 23.73 -2.54 -3.61
CA GLY A 224 22.99 -1.33 -3.99
C GLY A 224 21.98 -0.84 -2.95
N TYR A 225 21.47 0.37 -3.20
CA TYR A 225 20.37 0.97 -2.45
C TYR A 225 19.02 0.43 -2.98
N PRO A 226 18.07 -0.03 -2.13
CA PRO A 226 16.77 -0.50 -2.56
C PRO A 226 15.94 0.68 -3.08
N TYR A 227 15.60 0.66 -4.36
CA TYR A 227 14.84 1.73 -5.01
C TYR A 227 13.34 1.45 -5.01
N THR A 228 12.95 0.18 -5.12
CA THR A 228 11.55 -0.23 -5.04
C THR A 228 11.27 -0.93 -3.71
N ARG A 229 10.01 -0.83 -3.25
CA ARG A 229 9.52 -1.66 -2.15
C ARG A 229 9.75 -3.15 -2.48
N PRO A 230 10.19 -3.99 -1.52
CA PRO A 230 10.29 -5.42 -1.75
C PRO A 230 8.93 -6.10 -1.90
N THR A 231 8.87 -7.08 -2.79
CA THR A 231 7.70 -7.91 -3.09
C THR A 231 8.01 -9.35 -2.69
N ALA A 232 7.10 -9.99 -1.97
CA ALA A 232 7.21 -11.41 -1.63
C ALA A 232 6.88 -12.29 -2.85
N GLY A 233 7.72 -13.29 -3.10
CA GLY A 233 7.48 -14.33 -4.08
C GLY A 233 6.69 -15.52 -3.52
N PRO A 234 6.22 -16.42 -4.41
CA PRO A 234 5.48 -17.62 -4.02
C PRO A 234 6.35 -18.68 -3.30
N ASP A 235 7.67 -18.52 -3.31
CA ASP A 235 8.67 -19.48 -2.82
C ASP A 235 9.33 -19.03 -1.50
N GLY A 236 8.77 -18.04 -0.81
CA GLY A 236 9.33 -17.45 0.41
C GLY A 236 10.46 -16.44 0.16
N ALA A 237 10.89 -16.22 -1.09
CA ALA A 237 11.87 -15.18 -1.39
C ALA A 237 11.24 -13.78 -1.38
N ILE A 238 12.06 -12.75 -1.20
CA ILE A 238 11.68 -11.37 -1.51
C ILE A 238 12.48 -10.85 -2.70
N TYR A 239 11.87 -9.91 -3.43
CA TYR A 239 12.45 -9.29 -4.59
C TYR A 239 12.37 -7.78 -4.51
N TYR A 240 13.43 -7.07 -4.87
CA TYR A 240 13.36 -5.62 -5.07
C TYR A 240 14.35 -5.17 -6.14
N ALA A 241 14.10 -4.00 -6.72
CA ALA A 241 15.03 -3.35 -7.62
C ALA A 241 15.94 -2.38 -6.89
N THR A 242 17.21 -2.32 -7.28
CA THR A 242 18.19 -1.35 -6.77
C THR A 242 18.17 -0.07 -7.61
N ALA A 243 18.68 1.03 -7.04
CA ALA A 243 18.80 2.31 -7.75
C ALA A 243 19.71 2.22 -8.99
N ASP A 244 20.67 1.30 -8.97
CA ASP A 244 21.59 1.01 -10.07
C ASP A 244 20.96 0.11 -11.16
N GLY A 245 19.67 -0.22 -11.04
CA GLY A 245 18.92 -0.95 -12.06
C GLY A 245 19.23 -2.44 -12.09
N TYR A 246 19.19 -3.11 -10.93
CA TYR A 246 19.25 -4.58 -10.82
C TYR A 246 18.04 -5.10 -10.07
N ILE A 247 17.61 -6.32 -10.36
CA ILE A 247 16.64 -7.06 -9.52
C ILE A 247 17.43 -7.96 -8.58
N LEU A 248 17.17 -7.87 -7.29
CA LEU A 248 17.67 -8.82 -6.30
C LEU A 248 16.57 -9.79 -5.91
N ARG A 249 16.93 -11.07 -5.77
CA ARG A 249 16.12 -12.13 -5.17
C ARG A 249 16.82 -12.61 -3.91
N ILE A 250 16.17 -12.50 -2.76
CA ILE A 250 16.75 -12.82 -1.47
C ILE A 250 15.91 -13.89 -0.80
N THR A 251 16.57 -14.96 -0.36
CA THR A 251 15.97 -16.02 0.44
C THR A 251 16.59 -16.04 1.83
N GLY A 252 16.09 -16.92 2.69
CA GLY A 252 16.69 -17.18 4.00
C GLY A 252 18.11 -17.75 3.95
N SER A 253 18.68 -18.06 2.78
CA SER A 253 20.03 -18.63 2.65
C SER A 253 20.90 -18.00 1.56
N SER A 254 20.32 -17.31 0.57
CA SER A 254 21.05 -16.82 -0.61
C SER A 254 20.56 -15.46 -1.08
N ILE A 255 21.44 -14.72 -1.76
CA ILE A 255 21.10 -13.54 -2.56
C ILE A 255 21.50 -13.85 -4.00
N ALA A 256 20.55 -13.70 -4.92
CA ALA A 256 20.78 -13.74 -6.35
C ALA A 256 20.50 -12.35 -6.94
N GLN A 257 21.27 -11.98 -7.96
CA GLN A 257 21.19 -10.69 -8.62
C GLN A 257 21.01 -10.93 -10.12
N SER A 258 20.12 -10.16 -10.75
CA SER A 258 19.95 -10.18 -12.20
C SER A 258 21.13 -9.53 -12.92
N ASP A 259 21.19 -9.67 -14.24
CA ASP A 259 21.97 -8.74 -15.06
C ASP A 259 21.39 -7.31 -14.95
N SER A 260 22.14 -6.31 -15.42
CA SER A 260 21.66 -4.93 -15.43
C SER A 260 20.38 -4.81 -16.26
N THR A 261 19.40 -4.09 -15.71
CA THR A 261 18.13 -3.75 -16.37
C THR A 261 18.31 -2.62 -17.40
N GLY A 262 19.49 -1.99 -17.42
CA GLY A 262 19.87 -0.95 -18.38
C GLY A 262 19.18 0.41 -18.18
N GLY A 263 18.42 0.60 -17.11
CA GLY A 263 17.68 1.84 -16.87
C GLY A 263 17.24 2.01 -15.43
N GLU A 264 16.57 3.12 -15.16
CA GLU A 264 15.95 3.40 -13.87
C GLU A 264 14.68 2.57 -13.69
N PRO A 265 14.48 1.88 -12.56
CA PRO A 265 13.21 1.21 -12.26
C PRO A 265 12.03 2.19 -12.29
N LYS A 266 10.95 1.83 -12.98
CA LYS A 266 9.73 2.67 -13.11
C LYS A 266 8.51 2.09 -12.40
N ASN A 267 8.63 0.90 -11.81
CA ASN A 267 7.58 0.26 -11.03
C ASN A 267 8.19 -0.67 -9.98
N VAL A 268 7.39 -1.14 -9.02
CA VAL A 268 7.78 -2.24 -8.13
C VAL A 268 8.00 -3.53 -8.93
N THR A 269 8.91 -4.38 -8.47
CA THR A 269 9.11 -5.71 -9.05
C THR A 269 7.86 -6.55 -8.88
N GLN A 270 7.34 -7.11 -9.97
CA GLN A 270 6.14 -7.95 -9.99
C GLN A 270 6.54 -9.41 -10.19
N ILE A 271 5.93 -10.33 -9.44
CA ILE A 271 6.34 -11.74 -9.40
C ILE A 271 5.19 -12.62 -9.90
N ASP A 272 5.47 -13.46 -10.89
CA ASP A 272 4.49 -14.45 -11.36
C ASP A 272 4.38 -15.65 -10.42
N SER A 273 3.42 -16.54 -10.67
CA SER A 273 3.20 -17.75 -9.88
C SER A 273 4.36 -18.76 -9.94
N ASN A 274 5.27 -18.61 -10.91
CA ASN A 274 6.45 -19.45 -11.07
C ASN A 274 7.70 -18.85 -10.41
N GLY A 275 7.58 -17.69 -9.74
CA GLY A 275 8.69 -16.99 -9.09
C GLY A 275 9.57 -16.19 -10.05
N ASN A 276 9.11 -15.92 -11.28
CA ASN A 276 9.81 -15.02 -12.20
C ASN A 276 9.46 -13.57 -11.85
N ALA A 277 10.49 -12.75 -11.71
CA ALA A 277 10.37 -11.34 -11.43
C ALA A 277 10.38 -10.53 -12.73
N TYR A 278 9.49 -9.54 -12.81
CA TYR A 278 9.38 -8.60 -13.92
C TYR A 278 9.57 -7.18 -13.38
N LEU A 279 10.44 -6.42 -14.05
CA LEU A 279 10.67 -5.02 -13.75
C LEU A 279 10.56 -4.20 -15.03
N LEU A 280 9.72 -3.16 -14.99
CA LEU A 280 9.75 -2.08 -15.97
C LEU A 280 10.85 -1.09 -15.57
N SER A 281 11.76 -0.80 -16.48
CA SER A 281 12.76 0.26 -16.37
C SER A 281 12.70 1.20 -17.57
N ALA A 282 13.31 2.37 -17.45
CA ALA A 282 13.51 3.26 -18.59
C ALA A 282 14.93 3.81 -18.63
N ASP A 283 15.46 3.97 -19.84
CA ASP A 283 16.79 4.51 -20.05
C ASP A 283 16.94 5.93 -19.51
N TYR A 284 18.07 6.18 -18.84
CA TYR A 284 18.45 7.53 -18.45
C TYR A 284 18.62 8.40 -19.71
N GLY A 285 17.86 9.49 -19.79
CA GLY A 285 17.94 10.49 -20.87
C GLY A 285 17.06 10.21 -22.09
N THR A 286 16.98 8.98 -22.59
CA THR A 286 16.13 8.66 -23.76
C THR A 286 14.72 8.24 -23.37
N GLY A 287 14.48 7.82 -22.12
CA GLY A 287 13.19 7.37 -21.63
C GLY A 287 12.69 6.07 -22.27
N ILE A 288 13.51 5.40 -23.10
CA ILE A 288 13.14 4.16 -23.78
C ILE A 288 12.81 3.09 -22.73
N ALA A 289 11.63 2.49 -22.84
CA ALA A 289 11.16 1.49 -21.90
C ALA A 289 11.83 0.13 -22.12
N ARG A 290 12.13 -0.54 -21.02
CA ARG A 290 12.68 -1.90 -20.97
C ARG A 290 11.93 -2.75 -19.96
N VAL A 291 11.76 -4.02 -20.29
CA VAL A 291 11.24 -5.01 -19.34
C VAL A 291 12.30 -6.05 -19.09
N THR A 292 12.76 -6.14 -17.84
CA THR A 292 13.66 -7.20 -17.40
C THR A 292 12.88 -8.29 -16.71
N ARG A 293 13.03 -9.52 -17.20
CA ARG A 293 12.58 -10.75 -16.58
C ARG A 293 13.76 -11.43 -15.89
N PHE A 294 13.66 -11.65 -14.58
CA PHE A 294 14.62 -12.39 -13.77
C PHE A 294 13.96 -13.67 -13.28
N SER A 295 14.36 -14.79 -13.86
CA SER A 295 13.76 -16.09 -13.60
C SER A 295 14.22 -16.66 -12.25
N ALA A 296 13.42 -17.55 -11.67
CA ALA A 296 13.76 -18.24 -10.42
C ALA A 296 15.06 -19.07 -10.50
N ASP A 297 15.46 -19.51 -11.69
CA ASP A 297 16.73 -20.22 -11.95
C ASP A 297 17.96 -19.30 -12.00
N GLY A 298 17.76 -17.98 -11.89
CA GLY A 298 18.82 -16.97 -11.94
C GLY A 298 19.09 -16.41 -13.34
N SER A 299 18.43 -16.91 -14.39
CA SER A 299 18.57 -16.35 -15.74
C SER A 299 17.91 -14.97 -15.84
N THR A 300 18.54 -14.05 -16.57
CA THR A 300 18.00 -12.71 -16.84
C THR A 300 17.75 -12.54 -18.32
N THR A 301 16.64 -11.89 -18.68
CA THR A 301 16.36 -11.46 -20.06
C THR A 301 15.78 -10.06 -20.02
N THR A 302 16.32 -9.16 -20.85
CA THR A 302 15.85 -7.78 -20.95
C THR A 302 15.31 -7.51 -22.36
N PHE A 303 14.09 -7.01 -22.44
CA PHE A 303 13.40 -6.67 -23.67
C PHE A 303 13.32 -5.15 -23.80
N THR A 304 13.89 -4.60 -24.86
CA THR A 304 13.66 -3.19 -25.22
C THR A 304 12.31 -3.06 -25.91
N LEU A 305 11.47 -2.14 -25.41
CA LEU A 305 10.18 -1.85 -26.00
C LEU A 305 10.29 -0.67 -26.97
N ASN A 306 9.40 -0.63 -27.97
CA ASN A 306 9.34 0.49 -28.89
C ASN A 306 8.47 1.60 -28.29
N GLY A 307 9.08 2.52 -27.57
CA GLY A 307 8.39 3.66 -26.97
C GLY A 307 9.01 4.07 -25.64
N GLN A 308 8.50 5.18 -25.11
CA GLN A 308 8.82 5.70 -23.80
C GLN A 308 7.72 5.34 -22.81
N THR A 309 8.05 5.24 -21.53
CA THR A 309 7.04 5.05 -20.48
C THR A 309 6.11 6.26 -20.44
N VAL A 310 4.80 6.04 -20.39
CA VAL A 310 3.84 7.12 -20.18
C VAL A 310 4.01 7.64 -18.77
N GLU A 311 4.22 8.94 -18.59
CA GLU A 311 4.18 9.54 -17.25
C GLU A 311 2.73 9.47 -16.72
N SER A 312 2.53 9.25 -15.43
CA SER A 312 1.17 9.39 -14.87
C SER A 312 0.78 10.86 -14.81
N ILE A 313 -0.52 11.13 -14.99
CA ILE A 313 -1.08 12.48 -14.95
C ILE A 313 -1.08 13.05 -13.53
N SER A 314 -0.90 12.23 -12.50
CA SER A 314 -0.82 12.69 -11.11
C SER A 314 -0.11 11.67 -10.24
N ALA A 315 1.10 11.99 -9.79
CA ALA A 315 1.66 11.31 -8.64
C ALA A 315 0.63 11.43 -7.49
N PRO A 316 0.22 10.32 -6.84
CA PRO A 316 -0.57 10.44 -5.63
C PRO A 316 0.23 11.24 -4.59
N PRO A 317 -0.44 12.07 -3.76
CA PRO A 317 0.23 12.91 -2.75
C PRO A 317 1.01 12.10 -1.70
N ASP A 318 0.88 10.78 -1.69
CA ASP A 318 1.62 9.84 -0.83
C ASP A 318 2.95 9.36 -1.42
N GLY A 319 3.36 9.88 -2.59
CA GLY A 319 4.66 9.58 -3.20
C GLY A 319 4.77 8.17 -3.78
N ARG A 320 3.66 7.44 -3.96
CA ARG A 320 3.70 6.16 -4.70
C ARG A 320 4.00 6.44 -6.16
N VAL A 321 5.01 5.75 -6.70
CA VAL A 321 5.24 5.70 -8.14
C VAL A 321 3.97 5.08 -8.76
N PRO A 322 3.30 5.75 -9.70
CA PRO A 322 2.18 5.17 -10.43
C PRO A 322 2.62 3.83 -11.01
N HIS A 323 1.77 2.80 -10.91
CA HIS A 323 2.07 1.50 -11.47
C HIS A 323 1.96 1.57 -13.01
N LEU A 324 3.07 1.91 -13.66
CA LEU A 324 3.18 2.01 -15.13
C LEU A 324 3.21 0.65 -15.85
N SER A 325 2.95 -0.44 -15.13
CA SER A 325 2.79 -1.77 -15.69
C SER A 325 2.01 -2.68 -14.75
N THR A 326 1.41 -3.73 -15.31
CA THR A 326 0.64 -4.71 -14.53
C THR A 326 0.87 -6.11 -15.05
N LEU A 327 1.22 -7.04 -14.16
CA LEU A 327 1.35 -8.46 -14.43
C LEU A 327 -0.03 -9.10 -14.33
N GLY A 328 -0.52 -9.60 -15.45
CA GLY A 328 -1.81 -10.26 -15.54
C GLY A 328 -1.80 -11.68 -14.97
N PRO A 329 -3.00 -12.25 -14.71
CA PRO A 329 -3.16 -13.65 -14.32
C PRO A 329 -2.74 -14.63 -15.42
N ASP A 330 -2.61 -14.15 -16.66
CA ASP A 330 -2.06 -14.86 -17.82
C ASP A 330 -0.53 -14.93 -17.84
N GLY A 331 0.14 -14.35 -16.82
CA GLY A 331 1.60 -14.30 -16.72
C GLY A 331 2.26 -13.30 -17.67
N LYS A 332 1.49 -12.37 -18.24
CA LYS A 332 2.01 -11.33 -19.16
C LYS A 332 2.06 -9.98 -18.48
N LEU A 333 3.10 -9.22 -18.77
CA LEU A 333 3.23 -7.85 -18.30
C LEU A 333 2.63 -6.90 -19.34
N TYR A 334 1.69 -6.07 -18.90
CA TYR A 334 1.06 -5.04 -19.68
C TYR A 334 1.72 -3.71 -19.36
N VAL A 335 2.25 -3.02 -20.37
CA VAL A 335 3.06 -1.81 -20.21
C VAL A 335 2.51 -0.70 -21.12
N PRO A 336 1.83 0.30 -20.56
CA PRO A 336 1.48 1.51 -21.29
C PRO A 336 2.71 2.30 -21.72
N LEU A 337 2.78 2.66 -23.00
CA LEU A 337 3.87 3.40 -23.63
C LEU A 337 3.33 4.53 -24.50
N GLN A 338 4.17 5.53 -24.71
CA GLN A 338 4.04 6.48 -25.79
C GLN A 338 5.09 6.17 -26.85
N ASP A 339 4.66 5.95 -28.09
CA ASP A 339 5.54 5.77 -29.22
C ASP A 339 5.35 6.91 -30.25
N GLY A 340 6.07 6.85 -31.37
CA GLY A 340 5.99 7.88 -32.42
C GLY A 340 4.63 7.95 -33.14
N SER A 341 3.73 7.00 -32.90
CA SER A 341 2.39 6.93 -33.49
C SER A 341 1.26 7.28 -32.52
N GLY A 342 1.55 7.39 -31.22
CA GLY A 342 0.58 7.74 -30.19
C GLY A 342 0.79 6.93 -28.91
N TYR A 343 -0.30 6.59 -28.24
CA TYR A 343 -0.26 5.76 -27.05
C TYR A 343 -0.55 4.30 -27.39
N VAL A 344 0.17 3.40 -26.74
CA VAL A 344 0.01 1.96 -26.91
C VAL A 344 0.14 1.23 -25.58
N VAL A 345 -0.35 0.00 -25.52
CA VAL A 345 -0.03 -0.95 -24.44
C VAL A 345 0.73 -2.12 -25.02
N ALA A 346 1.98 -2.27 -24.62
CA ALA A 346 2.81 -3.43 -24.94
C ALA A 346 2.43 -4.60 -24.03
N VAL A 347 2.25 -5.78 -24.63
CA VAL A 347 2.00 -7.04 -23.92
C VAL A 347 3.24 -7.91 -24.02
N VAL A 348 3.90 -8.12 -22.89
CA VAL A 348 5.20 -8.79 -22.80
C VAL A 348 5.03 -10.14 -22.10
N GLY A 349 5.31 -11.21 -22.82
CA GLY A 349 5.32 -12.58 -22.29
C GLY A 349 6.71 -13.02 -21.82
N ALA A 350 6.83 -14.31 -21.51
CA ALA A 350 8.09 -14.90 -21.03
C ALA A 350 9.24 -14.80 -22.06
N SER A 351 8.92 -14.78 -23.35
CA SER A 351 9.89 -14.72 -24.46
C SER A 351 10.08 -13.31 -25.05
N GLY A 352 9.38 -12.30 -24.51
CA GLY A 352 9.51 -10.91 -24.94
C GLY A 352 8.18 -10.28 -25.36
N LEU A 353 8.27 -9.21 -26.15
CA LEU A 353 7.10 -8.51 -26.68
C LEU A 353 6.27 -9.46 -27.55
N GLU A 354 5.03 -9.72 -27.16
CA GLU A 354 4.11 -10.56 -27.92
C GLU A 354 3.26 -9.75 -28.89
N ARG A 355 2.76 -8.59 -28.44
CA ARG A 355 1.97 -7.66 -29.24
C ARG A 355 1.93 -6.27 -28.62
N THR A 356 1.47 -5.32 -29.43
CA THR A 356 1.21 -3.94 -29.02
C THR A 356 -0.23 -3.60 -29.40
N VAL A 357 -0.97 -3.01 -28.47
CA VAL A 357 -2.37 -2.59 -28.67
C VAL A 357 -2.39 -1.07 -28.71
N ALA A 358 -2.82 -0.48 -29.83
CA ALA A 358 -3.01 0.96 -29.91
C ALA A 358 -4.16 1.39 -28.99
N VAL A 359 -3.98 2.50 -28.30
CA VAL A 359 -5.04 3.12 -27.52
C VAL A 359 -5.24 4.57 -27.97
N ASN A 360 -6.48 5.00 -27.99
CA ASN A 360 -6.90 6.24 -28.64
C ASN A 360 -6.66 7.51 -27.80
N ALA A 361 -6.27 7.35 -26.53
CA ALA A 361 -5.97 8.47 -25.64
C ALA A 361 -4.94 8.05 -24.57
N ARG A 362 -4.54 8.97 -23.69
CA ARG A 362 -3.45 8.75 -22.74
C ARG A 362 -3.83 7.70 -21.68
N PRO A 363 -3.04 6.64 -21.46
CA PRO A 363 -3.19 5.73 -20.33
C PRO A 363 -2.92 6.43 -19.00
N VAL A 364 -3.76 6.18 -17.99
CA VAL A 364 -3.70 6.92 -16.71
C VAL A 364 -3.47 6.08 -15.48
N ASP A 365 -3.72 4.77 -15.60
CA ASP A 365 -3.69 3.81 -14.51
C ASP A 365 -3.18 2.45 -14.99
N SER A 366 -2.92 1.56 -14.03
CA SER A 366 -2.71 0.14 -14.24
C SER A 366 -3.79 -0.48 -15.12
N VAL A 367 -3.42 -1.54 -15.85
CA VAL A 367 -4.39 -2.40 -16.52
C VAL A 367 -5.24 -3.11 -15.47
N VAL A 368 -6.56 -3.11 -15.67
CA VAL A 368 -7.51 -3.80 -14.80
C VAL A 368 -7.95 -5.09 -15.49
N PHE A 369 -8.12 -6.16 -14.71
CA PHE A 369 -8.54 -7.45 -15.24
C PHE A 369 -9.98 -7.75 -14.82
N GLY A 370 -10.83 -8.07 -15.80
CA GLY A 370 -12.16 -8.60 -15.54
C GLY A 370 -12.11 -10.00 -14.92
N PRO A 371 -13.25 -10.55 -14.45
CA PRO A 371 -13.30 -11.87 -13.82
C PRO A 371 -12.83 -13.03 -14.70
N SER A 372 -12.95 -12.88 -16.03
CA SER A 372 -12.42 -13.82 -17.03
C SER A 372 -10.92 -13.71 -17.27
N GLY A 373 -10.24 -12.75 -16.63
CA GLY A 373 -8.86 -12.37 -16.93
C GLY A 373 -8.72 -11.47 -18.16
N THR A 374 -9.81 -10.91 -18.70
CA THR A 374 -9.73 -9.95 -19.81
C THR A 374 -9.06 -8.65 -19.33
N PRO A 375 -7.96 -8.21 -19.97
CA PRO A 375 -7.27 -6.95 -19.66
C PRO A 375 -7.96 -5.71 -20.25
N TYR A 376 -8.12 -4.67 -19.44
CA TYR A 376 -8.69 -3.38 -19.84
C TYR A 376 -7.79 -2.22 -19.44
N GLN A 377 -7.57 -1.28 -20.36
CA GLN A 377 -6.83 -0.04 -20.09
C GLN A 377 -7.81 1.13 -19.99
N VAL A 378 -7.71 1.89 -18.90
CA VAL A 378 -8.37 3.19 -18.78
C VAL A 378 -7.53 4.24 -19.50
N VAL A 379 -8.17 4.99 -20.39
CA VAL A 379 -7.53 6.08 -21.13
C VAL A 379 -8.32 7.36 -20.96
N VAL A 380 -7.61 8.49 -20.96
CA VAL A 380 -8.21 9.81 -20.90
C VAL A 380 -7.72 10.69 -22.03
N ASP A 381 -8.64 11.49 -22.54
CA ASP A 381 -8.35 12.61 -23.41
C ASP A 381 -8.50 13.90 -22.61
N ILE A 382 -7.39 14.61 -22.41
CA ILE A 382 -7.31 15.86 -21.66
C ILE A 382 -6.59 16.87 -22.55
N GLU A 383 -7.24 18.01 -22.80
CA GLU A 383 -6.56 19.13 -23.45
C GLU A 383 -5.44 19.66 -22.56
N GLU A 384 -4.29 19.99 -23.16
CA GLU A 384 -3.11 20.46 -22.43
C GLU A 384 -3.45 21.70 -21.58
N GLY A 385 -3.25 21.60 -20.25
CA GLY A 385 -3.58 22.65 -19.29
C GLY A 385 -5.03 22.63 -18.77
N SER A 386 -5.84 21.67 -19.18
CA SER A 386 -7.23 21.48 -18.71
C SER A 386 -7.31 20.50 -17.54
N LEU A 387 -8.23 20.78 -16.60
CA LEU A 387 -8.62 19.85 -15.53
C LEU A 387 -9.90 19.07 -15.86
N THR A 388 -10.41 19.26 -17.08
CA THR A 388 -11.54 18.52 -17.62
C THR A 388 -11.08 17.63 -18.78
N GLY A 389 -11.65 16.44 -18.89
CA GLY A 389 -11.36 15.53 -19.98
C GLY A 389 -12.48 14.51 -20.17
N THR A 390 -12.27 13.61 -21.11
CA THR A 390 -13.13 12.44 -21.30
C THR A 390 -12.35 11.18 -20.98
N THR A 391 -13.05 10.16 -20.49
CA THR A 391 -12.47 8.87 -20.13
C THR A 391 -13.15 7.76 -20.93
N ALA A 392 -12.37 6.78 -21.36
CA ALA A 392 -12.88 5.55 -21.97
C ALA A 392 -12.08 4.35 -21.47
N VAL A 393 -12.58 3.16 -21.78
CA VAL A 393 -11.91 1.88 -21.51
C VAL A 393 -11.60 1.21 -22.84
N VAL A 394 -10.39 0.66 -22.96
CA VAL A 394 -9.98 -0.16 -24.11
C VAL A 394 -9.83 -1.61 -23.66
N ASP A 395 -10.56 -2.53 -24.29
CA ASP A 395 -10.31 -3.96 -24.17
C ASP A 395 -9.00 -4.30 -24.90
N LEU A 396 -7.99 -4.73 -24.14
CA LEU A 396 -6.67 -5.01 -24.71
C LEU A 396 -6.59 -6.36 -25.43
N LEU A 397 -7.62 -7.22 -25.37
CA LEU A 397 -7.71 -8.40 -26.21
C LEU A 397 -8.10 -8.02 -27.64
N THR A 398 -9.13 -7.19 -27.78
CA THR A 398 -9.78 -6.88 -29.06
C THR A 398 -9.37 -5.54 -29.66
N GLY A 399 -8.85 -4.62 -28.83
CA GLY A 399 -8.58 -3.23 -29.20
C GLY A 399 -9.85 -2.36 -29.26
N VAL A 400 -11.00 -2.87 -28.86
CA VAL A 400 -12.27 -2.13 -28.88
C VAL A 400 -12.26 -1.09 -27.75
N THR A 401 -12.59 0.15 -28.10
CA THR A 401 -12.81 1.24 -27.15
C THR A 401 -14.29 1.36 -26.82
N SER A 402 -14.60 1.49 -25.54
CA SER A 402 -15.94 1.82 -25.06
C SER A 402 -16.40 3.20 -25.55
N ALA A 403 -17.67 3.53 -25.30
CA ALA A 403 -18.10 4.92 -25.35
C ALA A 403 -17.27 5.79 -24.39
N VAL A 404 -17.14 7.07 -24.74
CA VAL A 404 -16.48 8.08 -23.89
C VAL A 404 -17.44 8.61 -22.83
N VAL A 405 -16.91 8.90 -21.65
CA VAL A 405 -17.64 9.54 -20.55
C VAL A 405 -16.89 10.77 -20.09
N ASP A 406 -17.60 11.89 -19.96
CA ASP A 406 -17.01 13.12 -19.43
C ASP A 406 -16.51 12.93 -18.00
N GLY A 407 -15.44 13.62 -17.66
CA GLY A 407 -14.79 13.56 -16.37
C GLY A 407 -13.59 12.63 -16.38
N LEU A 408 -12.91 12.59 -15.24
CA LEU A 408 -11.66 11.89 -15.03
C LEU A 408 -11.83 10.83 -13.93
N PRO A 409 -11.06 9.73 -13.96
CA PRO A 409 -11.09 8.72 -12.90
C PRO A 409 -10.60 9.25 -11.54
N ARG A 410 -9.96 10.42 -11.54
CA ARG A 410 -9.54 11.16 -10.35
C ARG A 410 -9.87 12.63 -10.52
N ALA A 411 -10.52 13.22 -9.52
CA ALA A 411 -10.80 14.65 -9.50
C ALA A 411 -9.53 15.44 -9.18
N PRO A 412 -9.03 16.33 -10.05
CA PRO A 412 -7.76 17.02 -9.83
C PRO A 412 -7.75 17.95 -8.61
N GLN A 413 -8.90 18.49 -8.23
CA GLN A 413 -9.04 19.41 -7.08
C GLN A 413 -9.47 18.70 -5.78
N SER A 414 -9.59 17.37 -5.79
CA SER A 414 -10.04 16.58 -4.65
C SER A 414 -9.10 15.39 -4.41
N ASN A 415 -8.97 14.98 -3.15
CA ASN A 415 -8.29 13.72 -2.81
C ASN A 415 -9.19 12.49 -3.07
N ALA A 416 -10.37 12.68 -3.66
CA ALA A 416 -11.27 11.58 -4.03
C ALA A 416 -10.67 10.74 -5.16
N ILE A 417 -10.42 9.47 -4.86
CA ILE A 417 -9.98 8.44 -5.79
C ILE A 417 -11.12 7.43 -5.89
N VAL A 418 -11.61 7.17 -7.10
CA VAL A 418 -12.51 6.05 -7.36
C VAL A 418 -11.70 4.98 -8.08
N ALA A 419 -11.92 3.71 -7.77
CA ALA A 419 -11.42 2.64 -8.63
C ALA A 419 -12.07 2.84 -10.01
N PRO A 420 -11.31 3.19 -11.05
CA PRO A 420 -11.90 3.70 -12.28
C PRO A 420 -12.79 2.66 -12.92
N VAL A 421 -12.40 1.38 -12.81
CA VAL A 421 -13.18 0.25 -13.32
C VAL A 421 -13.46 -0.73 -12.19
N VAL A 422 -14.73 -1.13 -12.07
CA VAL A 422 -15.18 -2.19 -11.16
C VAL A 422 -15.97 -3.21 -11.96
N PHE A 423 -15.84 -4.49 -11.64
CA PHE A 423 -16.59 -5.57 -12.30
C PHE A 423 -17.66 -6.16 -11.38
N GLY A 424 -18.86 -6.33 -11.94
CA GLY A 424 -19.92 -7.12 -11.33
C GLY A 424 -19.62 -8.62 -11.37
N PRO A 425 -20.33 -9.43 -10.56
CA PRO A 425 -20.18 -10.89 -10.55
C PRO A 425 -20.50 -11.57 -11.89
N ASP A 426 -21.30 -10.90 -12.71
CA ASP A 426 -21.68 -11.30 -14.06
C ASP A 426 -20.63 -10.94 -15.13
N GLY A 427 -19.54 -10.27 -14.74
CA GLY A 427 -18.49 -9.79 -15.65
C GLY A 427 -18.79 -8.43 -16.28
N THR A 428 -19.90 -7.78 -15.93
CA THR A 428 -20.24 -6.43 -16.40
C THR A 428 -19.25 -5.42 -15.81
N GLY A 429 -18.62 -4.62 -16.65
CA GLY A 429 -17.70 -3.56 -16.24
C GLY A 429 -18.40 -2.23 -16.01
N TYR A 430 -17.98 -1.53 -14.97
CA TYR A 430 -18.48 -0.19 -14.62
C TYR A 430 -17.30 0.76 -14.59
N LEU A 431 -17.26 1.73 -15.50
CA LEU A 431 -16.34 2.87 -15.44
C LEU A 431 -16.98 3.97 -14.62
N ILE A 432 -16.28 4.54 -13.64
CA ILE A 432 -16.75 5.69 -12.87
C ILE A 432 -15.79 6.86 -13.08
N THR A 433 -16.33 8.02 -13.42
CA THR A 433 -15.60 9.28 -13.56
C THR A 433 -16.14 10.34 -12.61
N LEU A 434 -15.29 11.31 -12.32
CA LEU A 434 -15.57 12.49 -11.52
C LEU A 434 -15.44 13.74 -12.39
N ASP A 435 -16.25 14.76 -12.11
CA ASP A 435 -15.96 16.10 -12.59
C ASP A 435 -14.73 16.72 -11.88
N GLU A 436 -14.30 17.89 -12.34
CA GLU A 436 -13.13 18.60 -11.80
C GLU A 436 -13.21 18.80 -10.28
N SER A 437 -14.43 19.10 -9.79
CA SER A 437 -14.70 19.36 -8.36
C SER A 437 -14.80 18.10 -7.52
N GLY A 438 -14.88 16.92 -8.14
CA GLY A 438 -15.16 15.65 -7.48
C GLY A 438 -16.57 15.55 -6.92
N THR A 439 -17.50 16.41 -7.33
CA THR A 439 -18.87 16.46 -6.78
C THR A 439 -19.89 15.71 -7.63
N THR A 440 -19.66 15.65 -8.95
CA THR A 440 -20.49 14.86 -9.86
C THR A 440 -19.78 13.57 -10.23
N THR A 441 -20.47 12.44 -10.06
CA THR A 441 -20.07 11.14 -10.58
C THR A 441 -20.81 10.84 -11.88
N ARG A 442 -20.11 10.33 -12.88
CA ARG A 442 -20.71 9.75 -14.08
C ARG A 442 -20.23 8.31 -14.22
N GLY A 443 -21.05 7.48 -14.86
CA GLY A 443 -20.79 6.06 -15.00
C GLY A 443 -21.02 5.57 -16.42
N LEU A 444 -20.15 4.67 -16.89
CA LEU A 444 -20.39 3.83 -18.06
C LEU A 444 -20.59 2.40 -17.61
N VAL A 445 -21.50 1.70 -18.25
CA VAL A 445 -21.59 0.25 -18.19
C VAL A 445 -21.05 -0.30 -19.52
N PHE A 446 -20.19 -1.30 -19.46
CA PHE A 446 -19.66 -1.96 -20.65
C PHE A 446 -19.65 -3.49 -20.48
N GLY A 447 -19.88 -4.20 -21.58
CA GLY A 447 -19.85 -5.64 -21.67
C GLY A 447 -18.44 -6.22 -21.65
N ALA A 448 -18.35 -7.55 -21.61
CA ALA A 448 -17.07 -8.25 -21.56
C ALA A 448 -16.16 -7.98 -22.78
N ALA A 449 -16.70 -7.50 -23.90
CA ALA A 449 -15.92 -7.13 -25.09
C ALA A 449 -15.60 -5.62 -25.15
N GLY A 450 -15.89 -4.86 -24.08
CA GLY A 450 -15.73 -3.40 -24.06
C GLY A 450 -16.83 -2.63 -24.83
N ASP A 451 -17.82 -3.35 -25.38
CA ASP A 451 -18.99 -2.80 -26.03
C ASP A 451 -19.97 -2.20 -25.03
N THR A 452 -20.64 -1.11 -25.42
CA THR A 452 -21.57 -0.34 -24.57
C THR A 452 -22.99 -0.41 -25.08
#